data_AF-A0AAV0PUA1-F1
#
_entry.id   AF-A0AAV0PUA1-F1
#
_cell.length_a   1.000
_cell.length_b   1.000
_cell.length_c   1.000
_cell.angle_alpha   90.00
_cell.angle_beta   90.00
_cell.angle_gamma   90.00
#
_symmetry.space_group_name_H-M   'P 1'
#
loop_
_entity.id
_entity.type
_entity.pdbx_description
1 polymer ?
#
loop_
_entity_poly.entity_id
_entity_poly.type
_entity_poly.pdbx_seq_one_letter_code
_entity_poly.pdbx_strand_id
1 'polypeptide(L)'
;MVGDIRIDPDTDAILIAGNTDNTTTTTSSSWTIKPYARTDDASAMALVSEWSVKMVPPAGNDHQHLPNCTHVHDPPGVFFSLGGYSGNHYHGFADVLIPLFVTSRPFDRQVELLVIDSQPWMVNKVKTIMQALSRYDEVDVDRSKQDGKIHCFSRLVIGLKGRGRKELGISPLETDYTMKDFRQFLRISYSLSKTRAIKLKNPMMNNPQLLIISRKGSRAFTNVNEIAGMATKLGYYVKVVEPDDNTMSESAEMMNSCDVVVGVHGAGLTNMVFLPDNAVVVQVIPLALDWSAKIYYEEPTKEMNLRYLQYKIKKEESSLIGRYSPDHVVFTTPWSFKWDEFRSIYMQNQNVTVDLRRFRPTLVKALELLHD
;
A
#
# COMPACT_ATOMS: atom_id res chain seq x y z
N MET A 1 10.85 -13.48 17.67
CA MET A 1 11.06 -13.99 19.03
C MET A 1 10.74 -15.48 19.04
N VAL A 2 11.41 -16.24 19.89
CA VAL A 2 11.24 -17.70 20.07
C VAL A 2 11.22 -17.96 21.58
N GLY A 3 10.29 -18.80 22.06
CA GLY A 3 10.08 -19.10 23.48
C GLY A 3 8.60 -19.35 23.79
N ASP A 4 8.23 -19.49 25.07
CA ASP A 4 6.82 -19.45 25.50
C ASP A 4 6.34 -17.99 25.48
N ILE A 5 5.61 -17.63 24.42
CA ILE A 5 5.12 -16.28 24.15
C ILE A 5 3.61 -16.27 24.33
N ARG A 6 3.10 -15.38 25.17
CA ARG A 6 1.67 -15.22 25.45
C ARG A 6 1.22 -13.82 25.08
N ILE A 7 0.25 -13.75 24.18
CA ILE A 7 -0.41 -12.50 23.79
C ILE A 7 -1.61 -12.36 24.70
N ASP A 8 -1.60 -11.32 25.51
CA ASP A 8 -2.64 -10.95 26.45
C ASP A 8 -3.36 -9.69 25.92
N PRO A 9 -4.53 -9.86 25.27
CA PRO A 9 -5.26 -8.75 24.70
C PRO A 9 -5.86 -7.81 25.75
N ASP A 10 -6.16 -8.30 26.94
CA ASP A 10 -6.83 -7.52 27.99
C ASP A 10 -5.90 -6.45 28.57
N THR A 11 -4.59 -6.74 28.59
CA THR A 11 -3.57 -5.83 29.12
C THR A 11 -2.68 -5.19 28.05
N ASP A 12 -3.01 -5.40 26.77
CA ASP A 12 -2.20 -4.96 25.62
C ASP A 12 -0.72 -5.37 25.81
N ALA A 13 -0.49 -6.63 26.18
CA ALA A 13 0.82 -7.15 26.52
C ALA A 13 1.19 -8.41 25.74
N ILE A 14 2.46 -8.49 25.34
CA ILE A 14 3.12 -9.69 24.85
C ILE A 14 4.11 -10.12 25.94
N LEU A 15 3.81 -11.24 26.59
CA LEU A 15 4.60 -11.81 27.67
C LEU A 15 5.49 -12.90 27.11
N ILE A 16 6.77 -12.91 27.50
CA ILE A 16 7.75 -13.88 27.02
C ILE A 16 8.41 -14.52 28.22
N ALA A 17 8.28 -15.84 28.35
CA ALA A 17 8.94 -16.57 29.43
C ALA A 17 10.47 -16.48 29.29
N GLY A 18 11.15 -16.14 30.38
CA GLY A 18 12.60 -16.22 30.50
C GLY A 18 13.06 -17.67 30.46
N ASN A 19 14.21 -17.92 29.82
CA ASN A 19 14.76 -19.27 29.70
C ASN A 19 15.52 -19.66 30.97
N THR A 20 15.36 -20.90 31.45
CA THR A 20 16.07 -21.41 32.64
C THR A 20 17.52 -21.79 32.37
N ASP A 21 17.92 -21.92 31.11
CA ASP A 21 19.19 -22.55 30.71
C ASP A 21 20.42 -21.63 30.68
N ASN A 22 20.27 -20.32 30.93
CA ASN A 22 21.41 -19.41 31.00
C ASN A 22 21.57 -18.86 32.42
N THR A 23 22.72 -19.12 33.05
CA THR A 23 23.22 -18.57 34.33
C THR A 23 23.38 -17.05 34.36
N THR A 24 22.87 -16.34 33.35
CA THR A 24 22.68 -14.89 33.37
C THR A 24 21.28 -14.61 33.87
N THR A 25 21.16 -13.98 35.03
CA THR A 25 19.91 -13.38 35.52
C THR A 25 19.20 -12.64 34.37
N THR A 26 18.14 -13.23 33.82
CA THR A 26 17.24 -12.53 32.90
C THR A 26 16.59 -11.41 33.72
N THR A 27 17.13 -10.21 33.59
CA THR A 27 16.54 -9.02 34.18
C THR A 27 15.16 -8.83 33.56
N SER A 28 14.16 -8.62 34.42
CA SER A 28 12.84 -8.17 33.98
C SER A 28 13.03 -6.93 33.12
N SER A 29 12.71 -7.06 31.84
CA SER A 29 12.83 -5.99 30.86
C SER A 29 11.49 -5.83 30.16
N SER A 30 11.08 -4.59 30.00
CA SER A 30 9.84 -4.21 29.36
C SER A 30 10.10 -3.04 28.42
N TRP A 31 9.48 -3.07 27.26
CA TRP A 31 9.47 -1.95 26.31
C TRP A 31 8.12 -1.87 25.62
N THR A 32 7.85 -0.75 24.95
CA THR A 32 6.62 -0.59 24.16
C THR A 32 6.92 -0.71 22.67
N ILE A 33 5.89 -1.10 21.93
CA ILE A 33 5.93 -1.27 20.48
C ILE A 33 4.64 -0.75 19.86
N LYS A 34 4.74 -0.41 18.59
CA LYS A 34 3.60 -0.13 17.71
C LYS A 34 3.85 -0.89 16.41
N PRO A 35 3.15 -2.00 16.15
CA PRO A 35 3.56 -2.99 15.16
C PRO A 35 3.10 -2.60 13.73
N TYR A 36 3.52 -1.43 13.28
CA TYR A 36 3.22 -0.83 11.97
C TYR A 36 4.52 -0.51 11.21
N ALA A 37 4.54 -0.66 9.88
CA ALA A 37 5.80 -0.62 9.13
C ALA A 37 6.41 0.79 8.96
N ARG A 38 5.59 1.84 8.99
CA ARG A 38 6.05 3.25 8.86
C ARG A 38 6.42 3.83 10.23
N THR A 39 7.49 3.30 10.83
CA THR A 39 7.91 3.65 12.19
C THR A 39 8.50 5.06 12.32
N ASP A 40 8.91 5.67 11.20
CA ASP A 40 9.53 7.00 11.14
C ASP A 40 8.52 8.16 11.06
N ASP A 41 7.23 7.86 10.87
CA ASP A 41 6.16 8.86 10.76
C ASP A 41 5.34 8.95 12.06
N ALA A 42 5.58 10.01 12.84
CA ALA A 42 4.92 10.20 14.13
C ALA A 42 3.39 10.32 14.01
N SER A 43 2.88 10.87 12.91
CA SER A 43 1.44 11.06 12.70
C SER A 43 0.75 9.74 12.37
N ALA A 44 1.39 8.88 11.58
CA ALA A 44 0.92 7.52 11.37
C ALA A 44 0.94 6.73 12.68
N MET A 45 2.06 6.78 13.40
CA MET A 45 2.25 6.04 14.65
C MET A 45 1.32 6.51 15.76
N ALA A 46 0.86 7.76 15.76
CA ALA A 46 -0.15 8.24 16.69
C ALA A 46 -1.51 7.50 16.56
N LEU A 47 -1.79 6.92 15.39
CA LEU A 47 -3.01 6.17 15.08
C LEU A 47 -2.82 4.64 15.15
N VAL A 48 -1.73 4.18 15.75
CA VAL A 48 -1.42 2.75 15.94
C VAL A 48 -1.44 2.45 17.44
N SER A 49 -2.15 1.40 17.83
CA SER A 49 -2.23 0.97 19.23
C SER A 49 -0.85 0.57 19.75
N GLU A 50 -0.50 1.06 20.94
CA GLU A 50 0.75 0.72 21.63
C GLU A 50 0.57 -0.56 22.45
N TRP A 51 1.53 -1.47 22.37
CA TRP A 51 1.56 -2.70 23.13
C TRP A 51 2.84 -2.78 23.96
N SER A 52 2.76 -3.40 25.13
CA SER A 52 3.92 -3.68 25.97
C SER A 52 4.50 -5.06 25.64
N VAL A 53 5.81 -5.19 25.57
CA VAL A 53 6.50 -6.49 25.50
C VAL A 53 7.27 -6.67 26.79
N LYS A 54 7.01 -7.76 27.51
CA LYS A 54 7.56 -8.02 28.85
C LYS A 54 8.27 -9.37 28.88
N MET A 55 9.54 -9.36 29.24
CA MET A 55 10.27 -10.58 29.60
C MET A 55 9.94 -10.95 31.04
N VAL A 56 9.24 -12.07 31.23
CA VAL A 56 8.83 -12.56 32.55
C VAL A 56 9.87 -13.56 33.05
N PRO A 57 10.52 -13.33 34.22
CA PRO A 57 11.50 -14.28 34.75
C PRO A 57 10.91 -15.69 34.93
N PRO A 58 11.73 -16.76 34.86
CA PRO A 58 11.30 -18.08 35.27
C PRO A 58 10.74 -18.01 36.70
N ALA A 59 9.66 -18.73 36.98
CA ALA A 59 9.00 -18.68 38.29
C ALA A 59 9.99 -19.06 39.42
N GLY A 60 10.55 -18.05 40.09
CA GLY A 60 10.97 -18.13 41.48
C GLY A 60 9.77 -17.85 42.39
N ASN A 61 9.93 -17.96 43.70
CA ASN A 61 8.87 -17.81 44.72
C ASN A 61 8.09 -16.47 44.71
N ASP A 62 8.33 -15.55 43.77
CA ASP A 62 7.58 -14.30 43.59
C ASP A 62 6.48 -14.43 42.51
N HIS A 63 5.29 -13.98 42.87
CA HIS A 63 3.99 -14.30 42.29
C HIS A 63 3.67 -13.78 40.86
N GLN A 64 4.65 -13.55 39.97
CA GLN A 64 4.35 -13.16 38.58
C GLN A 64 4.17 -14.39 37.68
N HIS A 65 3.00 -15.04 37.80
CA HIS A 65 2.64 -16.19 36.97
C HIS A 65 2.19 -15.71 35.58
N LEU A 66 2.78 -16.27 34.53
CA LEU A 66 2.28 -16.10 33.17
C LEU A 66 0.82 -16.62 33.10
N PRO A 67 -0.10 -15.88 32.46
CA PRO A 67 -1.51 -16.28 32.36
C PRO A 67 -1.67 -17.54 31.52
N ASN A 68 -2.51 -18.48 31.94
CA ASN A 68 -2.71 -19.74 31.21
C ASN A 68 -3.16 -19.52 29.77
N CYS A 69 -2.65 -20.34 28.85
CA CYS A 69 -3.03 -20.30 27.45
C CYS A 69 -4.50 -20.70 27.29
N THR A 70 -5.29 -19.87 26.62
CA THR A 70 -6.64 -20.23 26.17
C THR A 70 -6.55 -20.97 24.84
N HIS A 71 -5.67 -20.50 23.96
CA HIS A 71 -5.37 -21.11 22.67
C HIS A 71 -3.85 -21.26 22.50
N VAL A 72 -3.42 -22.47 22.13
CA VAL A 72 -2.02 -22.76 21.81
C VAL A 72 -1.92 -22.95 20.30
N HIS A 73 -1.02 -22.21 19.68
CA HIS A 73 -0.80 -22.19 18.25
C HIS A 73 0.50 -22.89 17.90
N ASP A 74 0.41 -23.93 17.09
CA ASP A 74 1.55 -24.66 16.56
C ASP A 74 2.36 -23.85 15.52
N PRO A 75 1.76 -23.17 14.52
CA PRO A 75 2.53 -22.38 13.56
C PRO A 75 3.08 -21.09 14.19
N PRO A 76 4.13 -20.48 13.61
CA PRO A 76 4.56 -19.14 13.99
C PRO A 76 3.46 -18.10 13.78
N GLY A 77 3.45 -17.05 14.60
CA GLY A 77 2.57 -15.88 14.42
C GLY A 77 3.29 -14.67 13.83
N VAL A 78 2.56 -13.82 13.09
CA VAL A 78 2.96 -12.45 12.73
C VAL A 78 1.95 -11.48 13.35
N PHE A 79 2.40 -10.68 14.31
CA PHE A 79 1.58 -9.71 15.03
C PHE A 79 1.77 -8.30 14.46
N PHE A 80 0.72 -7.72 13.88
CA PHE A 80 0.78 -6.42 13.20
C PHE A 80 -0.51 -5.61 13.31
N SER A 81 -0.39 -4.31 13.04
CA SER A 81 -1.51 -3.36 13.07
C SER A 81 -2.05 -3.04 11.67
N LEU A 82 -3.37 -2.98 11.54
CA LEU A 82 -4.10 -2.36 10.42
C LEU A 82 -4.49 -0.91 10.71
N GLY A 83 -3.89 -0.24 11.69
CA GLY A 83 -4.10 1.17 12.02
C GLY A 83 -3.30 2.12 11.12
N GLY A 84 -2.84 3.24 11.69
CA GLY A 84 -1.99 4.20 10.96
C GLY A 84 -2.73 4.85 9.78
N TYR A 85 -2.10 4.83 8.60
CA TYR A 85 -2.69 5.36 7.37
C TYR A 85 -3.37 4.30 6.49
N SER A 86 -3.50 3.06 6.98
CA SER A 86 -4.01 1.90 6.23
C SER A 86 -5.31 2.15 5.45
N GLY A 87 -6.16 3.07 5.94
CA GLY A 87 -7.41 3.40 5.29
C GLY A 87 -7.27 4.13 3.96
N ASN A 88 -6.11 4.76 3.71
CA ASN A 88 -5.74 5.26 2.40
C ASN A 88 -5.19 4.12 1.52
N HIS A 89 -5.68 3.97 0.29
CA HIS A 89 -5.31 2.87 -0.59
C HIS A 89 -3.80 2.77 -0.88
N TYR A 90 -3.08 3.91 -0.98
CA TYR A 90 -1.63 3.91 -1.16
C TYR A 90 -0.93 3.31 0.06
N HIS A 91 -1.26 3.79 1.25
CA HIS A 91 -0.68 3.32 2.51
C HIS A 91 -1.07 1.89 2.86
N GLY A 92 -2.28 1.45 2.50
CA GLY A 92 -2.67 0.04 2.59
C GLY A 92 -1.67 -0.87 1.85
N PHE A 93 -1.17 -0.47 0.68
CA PHE A 93 -0.11 -1.24 0.01
C PHE A 93 1.29 -0.98 0.59
N ALA A 94 1.68 0.28 0.67
CA ALA A 94 3.05 0.68 0.99
C ALA A 94 3.46 0.37 2.45
N ASP A 95 2.51 0.47 3.39
CA ASP A 95 2.79 0.36 4.82
C ASP A 95 2.25 -0.92 5.46
N VAL A 96 1.37 -1.65 4.75
CA VAL A 96 0.77 -2.90 5.26
C VAL A 96 1.07 -4.07 4.32
N LEU A 97 0.49 -4.11 3.11
CA LEU A 97 0.50 -5.33 2.28
C LEU A 97 1.89 -5.74 1.79
N ILE A 98 2.71 -4.78 1.36
CA ILE A 98 4.09 -5.06 0.92
C ILE A 98 4.94 -5.55 2.11
N PRO A 99 5.01 -4.81 3.23
CA PRO A 99 5.67 -5.28 4.45
C PRO A 99 5.15 -6.64 4.95
N LEU A 100 3.84 -6.88 4.91
CA LEU A 100 3.23 -8.14 5.33
C LEU A 100 3.63 -9.30 4.43
N PHE A 101 3.68 -9.08 3.10
CA PHE A 101 4.21 -10.08 2.16
C PHE A 101 5.66 -10.42 2.51
N VAL A 102 6.54 -9.42 2.65
CA VAL A 102 7.97 -9.65 2.96
C VAL A 102 8.15 -10.38 4.30
N THR A 103 7.31 -10.07 5.28
CA THR A 103 7.35 -10.67 6.62
C THR A 103 6.85 -12.11 6.62
N SER A 104 5.77 -12.39 5.88
CA SER A 104 5.03 -13.66 5.95
C SER A 104 5.49 -14.68 4.91
N ARG A 105 5.98 -14.22 3.75
CA ARG A 105 6.35 -15.10 2.64
C ARG A 105 7.40 -16.17 2.99
N PRO A 106 8.42 -15.92 3.85
CA PRO A 106 9.36 -16.96 4.28
C PRO A 106 8.75 -18.17 4.97
N PHE A 107 7.52 -18.06 5.50
CA PHE A 107 6.83 -19.17 6.17
C PHE A 107 6.02 -20.05 5.23
N ASP A 108 5.95 -19.71 3.93
CA ASP A 108 5.21 -20.44 2.90
C ASP A 108 3.81 -20.87 3.34
N ARG A 109 3.01 -19.89 3.81
CA ARG A 109 1.63 -20.07 4.31
C ARG A 109 1.50 -20.81 5.63
N GLN A 110 2.58 -21.28 6.24
CA GLN A 110 2.59 -21.85 7.60
C GLN A 110 2.88 -20.78 8.64
N VAL A 111 1.99 -19.79 8.71
CA VAL A 111 2.07 -18.67 9.65
C VAL A 111 0.67 -18.17 9.94
N GLU A 112 0.36 -17.86 11.19
CA GLU A 112 -0.88 -17.18 11.56
C GLU A 112 -0.70 -15.67 11.57
N LEU A 113 -1.73 -14.95 11.10
CA LEU A 113 -1.73 -13.50 11.01
C LEU A 113 -2.56 -12.94 12.16
N LEU A 114 -1.90 -12.28 13.10
CA LEU A 114 -2.53 -11.68 14.27
C LEU A 114 -2.65 -10.18 14.08
N VAL A 115 -3.89 -9.70 14.11
CA VAL A 115 -4.23 -8.35 13.65
C VAL A 115 -4.81 -7.54 14.81
N ILE A 116 -4.25 -6.35 15.02
CA ILE A 116 -4.80 -5.29 15.88
C ILE A 116 -5.20 -4.08 15.03
N ASP A 117 -5.96 -3.17 15.64
CA ASP A 117 -6.59 -2.03 14.97
C ASP A 117 -7.50 -2.50 13.79
N SER A 118 -8.18 -3.62 14.00
CA SER A 118 -8.94 -4.40 13.01
C SER A 118 -10.26 -3.74 12.64
N GLN A 119 -10.24 -2.81 11.68
CA GLN A 119 -11.48 -2.28 11.10
C GLN A 119 -12.10 -3.30 10.12
N PRO A 120 -13.37 -3.74 10.29
CA PRO A 120 -13.95 -4.83 9.49
C PRO A 120 -13.88 -4.61 7.97
N TRP A 121 -14.09 -3.37 7.53
CA TRP A 121 -14.02 -3.02 6.11
C TRP A 121 -12.59 -3.14 5.55
N MET A 122 -11.56 -2.86 6.35
CA MET A 122 -10.16 -2.96 5.94
C MET A 122 -9.72 -4.42 5.91
N VAL A 123 -10.08 -5.21 6.93
CA VAL A 123 -9.88 -6.66 6.97
C VAL A 123 -10.49 -7.31 5.72
N ASN A 124 -11.75 -7.00 5.41
CA ASN A 124 -12.42 -7.50 4.22
C ASN A 124 -11.71 -7.10 2.92
N LYS A 125 -11.21 -5.86 2.84
CA LYS A 125 -10.48 -5.35 1.67
C LYS A 125 -9.18 -6.12 1.40
N VAL A 126 -8.49 -6.58 2.44
CA VAL A 126 -7.19 -7.28 2.31
C VAL A 126 -7.27 -8.80 2.46
N LYS A 127 -8.47 -9.33 2.72
CA LYS A 127 -8.72 -10.74 3.02
C LYS A 127 -8.10 -11.71 2.01
N THR A 128 -8.29 -11.47 0.71
CA THR A 128 -7.73 -12.33 -0.35
C THR A 128 -6.21 -12.45 -0.25
N ILE A 129 -5.51 -11.35 0.10
CA ILE A 129 -4.06 -11.35 0.25
C ILE A 129 -3.65 -12.10 1.53
N MET A 130 -4.35 -11.87 2.65
CA MET A 130 -4.07 -12.58 3.90
C MET A 130 -4.24 -14.09 3.75
N GLN A 131 -5.31 -14.55 3.10
CA GLN A 131 -5.56 -15.97 2.80
C GLN A 131 -4.57 -16.59 1.80
N ALA A 132 -3.93 -15.76 0.97
CA ALA A 132 -2.85 -16.21 0.12
C ALA A 132 -1.50 -16.27 0.86
N LEU A 133 -1.31 -15.46 1.90
CA LEU A 133 -0.11 -15.44 2.75
C LEU A 133 -0.13 -16.47 3.89
N SER A 134 -1.32 -16.89 4.33
CA SER A 134 -1.56 -17.85 5.41
C SER A 134 -2.58 -18.89 4.97
N ARG A 135 -2.42 -20.15 5.38
CA ARG A 135 -3.47 -21.17 5.22
C ARG A 135 -4.49 -21.19 6.37
N TYR A 136 -4.22 -20.42 7.42
CA TYR A 136 -5.03 -20.25 8.61
C TYR A 136 -5.83 -18.95 8.51
N ASP A 137 -7.00 -18.91 9.12
CA ASP A 137 -7.77 -17.67 9.28
C ASP A 137 -7.00 -16.66 10.15
N GLU A 138 -7.18 -15.37 9.87
CA GLU A 138 -6.59 -14.32 10.68
C GLU A 138 -7.17 -14.31 12.11
N VAL A 139 -6.31 -14.03 13.08
CA VAL A 139 -6.71 -13.84 14.48
C VAL A 139 -6.94 -12.35 14.71
N ASP A 140 -8.20 -11.98 14.91
CA ASP A 140 -8.57 -10.63 15.35
C ASP A 140 -8.32 -10.50 16.86
N VAL A 141 -7.20 -9.85 17.20
CA VAL A 141 -6.76 -9.69 18.59
C VAL A 141 -7.65 -8.68 19.32
N ASP A 142 -8.16 -7.66 18.64
CA ASP A 142 -9.06 -6.68 19.25
C ASP A 142 -10.38 -7.31 19.69
N ARG A 143 -10.90 -8.26 18.89
CA ARG A 143 -12.06 -9.05 19.28
C ARG A 143 -11.76 -9.97 20.46
N SER A 144 -10.55 -10.50 20.52
CA SER A 144 -10.12 -11.40 21.60
C SER A 144 -10.07 -10.71 22.97
N LYS A 145 -9.93 -9.37 23.01
CA LYS A 145 -10.10 -8.54 24.24
C LYS A 145 -11.48 -8.65 24.86
N GLN A 146 -12.51 -8.91 24.07
CA GLN A 146 -13.87 -9.04 24.57
C GLN A 146 -14.10 -10.40 25.25
N ASP A 147 -13.30 -11.40 24.85
CA ASP A 147 -13.43 -12.79 25.28
C ASP A 147 -12.37 -13.20 26.32
N GLY A 148 -11.38 -12.33 26.63
CA GLY A 148 -10.28 -12.64 27.55
C GLY A 148 -9.39 -13.80 27.09
N LYS A 149 -9.22 -13.97 25.78
CA LYS A 149 -8.51 -15.12 25.18
C LYS A 149 -7.01 -14.88 25.10
N ILE A 150 -6.24 -15.69 25.81
CA ILE A 150 -4.77 -15.69 25.75
C ILE A 150 -4.30 -16.60 24.61
N HIS A 151 -3.55 -16.02 23.67
CA HIS A 151 -2.99 -16.73 22.52
C HIS A 151 -1.50 -17.02 22.76
N CYS A 152 -1.12 -18.29 22.69
CA CYS A 152 0.24 -18.74 22.98
C CYS A 152 0.95 -19.27 21.73
N PHE A 153 2.20 -18.84 21.54
CA PHE A 153 3.05 -19.20 20.41
C PHE A 153 4.44 -19.63 20.88
N SER A 154 5.05 -20.57 20.16
CA SER A 154 6.48 -20.89 20.32
C SER A 154 7.39 -19.92 19.56
N ARG A 155 6.85 -19.25 18.53
CA ARG A 155 7.55 -18.29 17.68
C ARG A 155 6.61 -17.18 17.24
N LEU A 156 7.02 -15.94 17.46
CA LEU A 156 6.26 -14.75 17.08
C LEU A 156 7.16 -13.73 16.38
N VAL A 157 6.72 -13.21 15.24
CA VAL A 157 7.25 -11.99 14.62
C VAL A 157 6.38 -10.83 15.06
N ILE A 158 7.00 -9.78 15.57
CA ILE A 158 6.28 -8.61 16.09
C ILE A 158 6.57 -7.41 15.20
N GLY A 159 5.51 -6.82 14.66
CA GLY A 159 5.58 -5.81 13.62
C GLY A 159 5.86 -6.41 12.24
N LEU A 160 5.85 -5.55 11.24
CA LEU A 160 6.18 -5.90 9.86
C LEU A 160 7.61 -5.46 9.56
N LYS A 161 8.33 -6.27 8.79
CA LYS A 161 9.62 -5.87 8.22
C LYS A 161 9.46 -4.56 7.46
N GLY A 162 10.34 -3.62 7.73
CA GLY A 162 10.26 -2.27 7.20
C GLY A 162 10.27 -2.25 5.67
N ARG A 163 9.79 -1.13 5.13
CA ARG A 163 9.95 -0.77 3.71
C ARG A 163 11.31 -0.11 3.43
N GLY A 164 12.19 -0.02 4.44
CA GLY A 164 13.29 0.95 4.47
C GLY A 164 12.78 2.38 4.24
N ARG A 165 13.54 3.16 3.48
CA ARG A 165 13.11 4.49 2.99
C ARG A 165 12.44 4.44 1.61
N LYS A 166 12.05 3.25 1.12
CA LYS A 166 11.40 3.12 -0.18
C LYS A 166 9.88 3.31 -0.06
N GLU A 167 9.35 4.09 -0.98
CA GLU A 167 7.92 4.30 -1.16
C GLU A 167 7.38 3.29 -2.17
N LEU A 168 6.27 2.60 -1.84
CA LEU A 168 5.64 1.56 -2.66
C LEU A 168 6.63 0.56 -3.30
N GLY A 169 7.62 0.13 -2.53
CA GLY A 169 8.72 -0.72 -2.99
C GLY A 169 9.23 -1.65 -1.91
N ILE A 170 10.13 -2.56 -2.30
CA ILE A 170 10.80 -3.48 -1.38
C ILE A 170 12.29 -3.14 -1.35
N SER A 171 12.84 -2.99 -0.14
CA SER A 171 14.26 -2.74 0.07
C SER A 171 15.06 -4.03 -0.09
N PRO A 172 16.00 -4.12 -1.06
CA PRO A 172 16.85 -5.31 -1.22
C PRO A 172 17.83 -5.51 -0.05
N LEU A 173 17.95 -4.51 0.84
CA LEU A 173 18.77 -4.60 2.05
C LEU A 173 18.08 -5.41 3.16
N GLU A 174 16.77 -5.59 3.08
CA GLU A 174 15.97 -6.21 4.14
C GLU A 174 15.48 -7.62 3.78
N THR A 175 15.53 -7.98 2.49
CA THR A 175 15.02 -9.24 1.97
C THR A 175 15.51 -9.51 0.54
N ASP A 176 15.54 -10.79 0.17
CA ASP A 176 15.76 -11.24 -1.22
C ASP A 176 14.52 -11.12 -2.11
N TYR A 177 13.36 -10.77 -1.55
CA TYR A 177 12.15 -10.52 -2.33
C TYR A 177 12.20 -9.17 -3.05
N THR A 178 11.52 -9.12 -4.20
CA THR A 178 11.43 -7.92 -5.04
C THR A 178 9.98 -7.53 -5.31
N MET A 179 9.76 -6.33 -5.85
CA MET A 179 8.43 -5.93 -6.31
C MET A 179 7.90 -6.82 -7.44
N LYS A 180 8.77 -7.49 -8.19
CA LYS A 180 8.37 -8.52 -9.16
C LYS A 180 7.76 -9.74 -8.46
N ASP A 181 8.34 -10.17 -7.35
CA ASP A 181 7.82 -11.30 -6.56
C ASP A 181 6.47 -10.95 -5.92
N PHE A 182 6.34 -9.73 -5.37
CA PHE A 182 5.08 -9.26 -4.83
C PHE A 182 3.99 -9.17 -5.90
N ARG A 183 4.29 -8.64 -7.09
CA ARG A 183 3.34 -8.59 -8.21
C ARG A 183 2.97 -9.99 -8.71
N GLN A 184 3.93 -10.91 -8.78
CA GLN A 184 3.65 -12.31 -9.12
C GLN A 184 2.75 -12.96 -8.08
N PHE A 185 2.97 -12.69 -6.80
CA PHE A 185 2.09 -13.12 -5.73
C PHE A 185 0.67 -12.57 -5.92
N LEU A 186 0.48 -11.26 -6.13
CA LEU A 186 -0.83 -10.68 -6.40
C LEU A 186 -1.51 -11.32 -7.61
N ARG A 187 -0.76 -11.56 -8.69
CA ARG A 187 -1.26 -12.21 -9.91
C ARG A 187 -1.85 -13.60 -9.62
N ILE A 188 -1.16 -14.40 -8.80
CA ILE A 188 -1.64 -15.71 -8.37
C ILE A 188 -2.86 -15.56 -7.45
N SER A 189 -2.78 -14.70 -6.44
CA SER A 189 -3.83 -14.51 -5.43
C SER A 189 -5.17 -14.07 -6.01
N TYR A 190 -5.14 -13.27 -7.08
CA TYR A 190 -6.34 -12.78 -7.78
C TYR A 190 -6.61 -13.53 -9.10
N SER A 191 -5.91 -14.62 -9.40
CA SER A 191 -6.07 -15.42 -10.63
C SER A 191 -5.99 -14.59 -11.93
N LEU A 192 -5.09 -13.62 -11.95
CA LEU A 192 -4.94 -12.65 -13.04
C LEU A 192 -4.19 -13.28 -14.22
N SER A 193 -4.80 -13.29 -15.40
CA SER A 193 -4.32 -14.05 -16.57
C SER A 193 -3.34 -13.29 -17.46
N LYS A 194 -3.43 -11.95 -17.53
CA LYS A 194 -2.57 -11.15 -18.41
C LYS A 194 -1.22 -10.93 -17.75
N THR A 195 -0.19 -11.55 -18.30
CA THR A 195 1.17 -11.45 -17.76
C THR A 195 1.95 -10.25 -18.31
N ARG A 196 1.66 -9.86 -19.55
CA ARG A 196 2.34 -8.77 -20.28
C ARG A 196 1.34 -7.89 -21.01
N ALA A 197 1.65 -6.61 -21.09
CA ALA A 197 0.96 -5.67 -21.95
C ALA A 197 1.10 -6.10 -23.42
N ILE A 198 0.16 -5.64 -24.24
CA ILE A 198 0.14 -5.94 -25.66
C ILE A 198 1.42 -5.44 -26.33
N LYS A 199 1.96 -6.25 -27.24
CA LYS A 199 3.01 -5.83 -28.17
C LYS A 199 2.40 -5.57 -29.54
N LEU A 200 2.34 -4.30 -29.94
CA LEU A 200 1.76 -3.86 -31.19
C LEU A 200 2.69 -4.20 -32.36
N LYS A 201 2.55 -5.42 -32.91
CA LYS A 201 3.28 -5.83 -34.13
C LYS A 201 2.62 -5.35 -35.42
N ASN A 202 1.30 -5.14 -35.40
CA ASN A 202 0.54 -4.66 -36.55
C ASN A 202 -0.57 -3.70 -36.07
N PRO A 203 -0.52 -2.39 -36.38
CA PRO A 203 -1.45 -1.38 -35.86
C PRO A 203 -2.92 -1.64 -36.20
N MET A 204 -3.21 -2.46 -37.20
CA MET A 204 -4.57 -2.68 -37.71
C MET A 204 -5.36 -3.78 -37.00
N MET A 205 -4.74 -4.63 -36.17
CA MET A 205 -5.41 -5.82 -35.63
C MET A 205 -5.71 -5.81 -34.14
N ASN A 206 -5.03 -4.99 -33.32
CA ASN A 206 -5.31 -4.95 -31.87
C ASN A 206 -5.14 -3.54 -31.30
N ASN A 207 -6.23 -2.94 -30.86
CA ASN A 207 -6.20 -1.65 -30.17
C ASN A 207 -5.84 -1.88 -28.68
N PRO A 208 -4.86 -1.16 -28.12
CA PRO A 208 -4.49 -1.26 -26.72
C PRO A 208 -5.61 -0.77 -25.79
N GLN A 209 -5.76 -1.44 -24.65
CA GLN A 209 -6.72 -1.07 -23.61
C GLN A 209 -6.13 0.06 -22.75
N LEU A 210 -6.79 1.22 -22.76
CA LEU A 210 -6.43 2.37 -21.93
C LEU A 210 -7.50 2.59 -20.86
N LEU A 211 -7.08 2.56 -19.60
CA LEU A 211 -7.95 2.92 -18.49
C LEU A 211 -7.64 4.33 -17.98
N ILE A 212 -8.67 5.15 -17.83
CA ILE A 212 -8.59 6.46 -17.18
C ILE A 212 -9.15 6.32 -15.77
N ILE A 213 -8.29 6.54 -14.78
CA ILE A 213 -8.67 6.65 -13.38
C ILE A 213 -9.32 8.01 -13.18
N SER A 214 -10.66 8.01 -13.14
CA SER A 214 -11.47 9.15 -12.77
C SER A 214 -11.65 9.21 -11.26
N ARG A 215 -11.86 10.41 -10.73
CA ARG A 215 -12.06 10.68 -9.30
C ARG A 215 -13.20 11.68 -9.18
N LYS A 216 -14.15 11.48 -8.25
CA LYS A 216 -15.23 12.46 -7.97
C LYS A 216 -14.77 13.64 -7.09
N GLY A 217 -13.78 13.41 -6.22
CA GLY A 217 -13.34 14.38 -5.21
C GLY A 217 -12.21 15.30 -5.66
N SER A 218 -11.11 15.25 -4.91
CA SER A 218 -9.90 16.05 -5.19
C SER A 218 -9.06 15.45 -6.32
N ARG A 219 -8.32 16.31 -7.04
CA ARG A 219 -7.44 15.91 -8.14
C ARG A 219 -8.20 15.12 -9.22
N ALA A 220 -9.44 15.54 -9.47
CA ALA A 220 -10.30 14.99 -10.51
C ALA A 220 -9.97 15.56 -11.88
N PHE A 221 -10.22 14.79 -12.94
CA PHE A 221 -10.30 15.31 -14.30
C PHE A 221 -11.65 16.00 -14.51
N THR A 222 -11.66 17.26 -14.91
CA THR A 222 -12.88 18.02 -15.20
C THR A 222 -13.37 17.81 -16.64
N ASN A 223 -12.49 17.36 -17.54
CA ASN A 223 -12.78 17.09 -18.95
C ASN A 223 -12.49 15.64 -19.37
N VAL A 224 -12.78 14.68 -18.49
CA VAL A 224 -12.49 13.24 -18.71
C VAL A 224 -13.06 12.69 -20.02
N ASN A 225 -14.25 13.13 -20.43
CA ASN A 225 -14.90 12.70 -21.67
C ASN A 225 -14.12 13.16 -22.91
N GLU A 226 -13.50 14.34 -22.87
CA GLU A 226 -12.68 14.85 -23.95
C GLU A 226 -11.35 14.11 -24.06
N ILE A 227 -10.74 13.79 -22.90
CA ILE A 227 -9.53 12.97 -22.83
C ILE A 227 -9.82 11.58 -23.41
N ALA A 228 -10.94 10.96 -23.00
CA ALA A 228 -11.37 9.68 -23.52
C ALA A 228 -11.62 9.72 -25.04
N GLY A 229 -12.35 10.72 -25.53
CA GLY A 229 -12.61 10.90 -26.96
C GLY A 229 -11.33 11.10 -27.78
N MET A 230 -10.33 11.81 -27.23
CA MET A 230 -9.03 11.97 -27.87
C MET A 230 -8.24 10.65 -27.92
N ALA A 231 -8.23 9.88 -26.83
CA ALA A 231 -7.59 8.57 -26.76
C ALA A 231 -8.24 7.57 -27.73
N THR A 232 -9.58 7.54 -27.83
CA THR A 232 -10.28 6.71 -28.83
C THR A 232 -9.87 7.09 -30.25
N LYS A 233 -9.77 8.38 -30.58
CA LYS A 233 -9.28 8.86 -31.89
C LYS A 233 -7.81 8.51 -32.17
N LEU A 234 -7.03 8.20 -31.15
CA LEU A 234 -5.65 7.71 -31.27
C LEU A 234 -5.57 6.19 -31.46
N GLY A 235 -6.70 5.47 -31.36
CA GLY A 235 -6.75 4.01 -31.53
C GLY A 235 -6.77 3.21 -30.22
N TYR A 236 -7.00 3.85 -29.07
CA TYR A 236 -7.19 3.13 -27.81
C TYR A 236 -8.63 2.62 -27.65
N TYR A 237 -8.80 1.45 -27.02
CA TYR A 237 -10.06 1.12 -26.36
C TYR A 237 -10.05 1.72 -24.95
N VAL A 238 -10.93 2.70 -24.71
CA VAL A 238 -10.90 3.50 -23.49
C VAL A 238 -11.96 3.03 -22.49
N LYS A 239 -11.54 2.79 -21.25
CA LYS A 239 -12.44 2.60 -20.10
C LYS A 239 -12.21 3.72 -19.09
N VAL A 240 -13.26 4.38 -18.63
CA VAL A 240 -13.19 5.37 -17.55
C VAL A 240 -13.74 4.74 -16.28
N VAL A 241 -12.97 4.81 -15.20
CA VAL A 241 -13.26 4.05 -13.98
C VAL A 241 -12.99 4.92 -12.77
N GLU A 242 -13.90 4.85 -11.80
CA GLU A 242 -13.64 5.35 -10.47
C GLU A 242 -13.25 4.19 -9.54
N PRO A 243 -12.03 4.17 -8.99
CA PRO A 243 -11.55 3.04 -8.20
C PRO A 243 -12.35 2.76 -6.93
N ASP A 244 -12.91 3.80 -6.30
CA ASP A 244 -13.61 3.67 -5.02
C ASP A 244 -14.96 2.93 -5.13
N ASP A 245 -15.47 2.76 -6.35
CA ASP A 245 -16.72 2.03 -6.62
C ASP A 245 -16.50 0.50 -6.75
N ASN A 246 -15.25 0.00 -6.66
CA ASN A 246 -14.89 -1.40 -6.92
C ASN A 246 -14.28 -2.09 -5.69
N THR A 247 -14.50 -3.40 -5.59
CA THR A 247 -13.73 -4.28 -4.70
C THR A 247 -12.27 -4.38 -5.15
N MET A 248 -11.39 -4.89 -4.28
CA MET A 248 -9.99 -5.12 -4.63
C MET A 248 -9.84 -6.13 -5.78
N SER A 249 -10.66 -7.18 -5.81
CA SER A 249 -10.65 -8.18 -6.88
C SER A 249 -11.07 -7.60 -8.23
N GLU A 250 -12.16 -6.82 -8.27
CA GLU A 250 -12.62 -6.15 -9.49
C GLU A 250 -11.57 -5.13 -9.98
N SER A 251 -10.95 -4.38 -9.06
CA SER A 251 -9.85 -3.46 -9.39
C SER A 251 -8.65 -4.22 -9.97
N ALA A 252 -8.28 -5.35 -9.36
CA ALA A 252 -7.17 -6.17 -9.82
C ALA A 252 -7.40 -6.74 -11.23
N GLU A 253 -8.57 -7.33 -11.49
CA GLU A 253 -8.94 -7.86 -12.80
C GLU A 253 -8.95 -6.76 -13.88
N MET A 254 -9.58 -5.64 -13.56
CA MET A 254 -9.71 -4.51 -14.47
C MET A 254 -8.36 -3.93 -14.83
N MET A 255 -7.51 -3.66 -13.84
CA MET A 255 -6.16 -3.14 -14.07
C MET A 255 -5.30 -4.15 -14.81
N ASN A 256 -5.41 -5.45 -14.50
CA ASN A 256 -4.67 -6.48 -15.19
C ASN A 256 -5.03 -6.59 -16.68
N SER A 257 -6.27 -6.26 -17.07
CA SER A 257 -6.69 -6.27 -18.47
C SER A 257 -6.10 -5.13 -19.31
N CYS A 258 -5.58 -4.07 -18.69
CA CYS A 258 -5.16 -2.84 -19.36
C CYS A 258 -3.72 -2.90 -19.90
N ASP A 259 -3.42 -2.05 -20.87
CA ASP A 259 -2.08 -1.83 -21.45
C ASP A 259 -1.52 -0.46 -21.07
N VAL A 260 -2.40 0.52 -20.92
CA VAL A 260 -2.09 1.89 -20.50
C VAL A 260 -3.05 2.30 -19.39
N VAL A 261 -2.53 2.99 -18.38
CA VAL A 261 -3.34 3.64 -17.35
C VAL A 261 -3.00 5.11 -17.31
N VAL A 262 -4.02 5.95 -17.30
CA VAL A 262 -3.91 7.40 -17.13
C VAL A 262 -4.59 7.79 -15.83
N GLY A 263 -3.90 8.56 -14.98
CA GLY A 263 -4.50 9.06 -13.75
C GLY A 263 -3.80 10.30 -13.22
N VAL A 264 -4.56 11.17 -12.55
CA VAL A 264 -3.98 12.27 -11.79
C VAL A 264 -3.28 11.71 -10.55
N HIS A 265 -2.12 12.25 -10.20
CA HIS A 265 -1.34 11.88 -9.02
C HIS A 265 -2.21 11.70 -7.77
N GLY A 266 -2.17 10.50 -7.17
CA GLY A 266 -2.90 10.18 -5.94
C GLY A 266 -3.12 8.68 -5.77
N ALA A 267 -3.73 8.31 -4.64
CA ALA A 267 -3.77 6.93 -4.17
C ALA A 267 -4.37 5.93 -5.17
N GLY A 268 -5.29 6.35 -6.05
CA GLY A 268 -5.85 5.48 -7.10
C GLY A 268 -4.80 4.90 -8.04
N LEU A 269 -3.68 5.59 -8.30
CA LEU A 269 -2.60 5.09 -9.15
C LEU A 269 -1.85 3.90 -8.53
N THR A 270 -1.97 3.66 -7.21
CA THR A 270 -1.36 2.50 -6.53
C THR A 270 -1.80 1.19 -7.17
N ASN A 271 -3.01 1.14 -7.74
CA ASN A 271 -3.52 0.00 -8.49
C ASN A 271 -2.61 -0.45 -9.64
N MET A 272 -1.61 0.33 -10.03
CA MET A 272 -0.56 -0.09 -10.97
C MET A 272 0.16 -1.38 -10.56
N VAL A 273 0.11 -1.78 -9.27
CA VAL A 273 0.61 -3.08 -8.80
C VAL A 273 -0.03 -4.27 -9.51
N PHE A 274 -1.25 -4.13 -10.05
CA PHE A 274 -1.98 -5.19 -10.76
C PHE A 274 -1.77 -5.20 -12.27
N LEU A 275 -1.13 -4.16 -12.82
CA LEU A 275 -0.90 -4.07 -14.26
C LEU A 275 -0.01 -5.22 -14.75
N PRO A 276 -0.20 -5.69 -16.00
CA PRO A 276 0.70 -6.65 -16.59
C PRO A 276 2.09 -6.02 -16.83
N ASP A 277 3.11 -6.85 -17.01
CA ASP A 277 4.47 -6.36 -17.26
C ASP A 277 4.54 -5.56 -18.56
N ASN A 278 5.40 -4.54 -18.60
CA ASN A 278 5.56 -3.58 -19.70
C ASN A 278 4.37 -2.64 -19.95
N ALA A 279 3.30 -2.68 -19.14
CA ALA A 279 2.22 -1.71 -19.24
C ALA A 279 2.73 -0.28 -18.96
N VAL A 280 2.03 0.72 -19.51
CA VAL A 280 2.42 2.12 -19.41
C VAL A 280 1.56 2.83 -18.36
N VAL A 281 2.20 3.42 -17.36
CA VAL A 281 1.56 4.33 -16.40
C VAL A 281 1.80 5.77 -16.84
N VAL A 282 0.74 6.48 -17.15
CA VAL A 282 0.75 7.91 -17.46
C VAL A 282 0.23 8.68 -16.25
N GLN A 283 1.14 9.33 -15.52
CA GLN A 283 0.78 10.16 -14.39
C GLN A 283 0.60 11.62 -14.81
N VAL A 284 -0.61 12.15 -14.58
CA VAL A 284 -0.87 13.59 -14.67
C VAL A 284 -0.51 14.23 -13.33
N ILE A 285 0.44 15.16 -13.33
CA ILE A 285 1.03 15.77 -12.12
C ILE A 285 0.41 17.15 -11.90
N PRO A 286 -0.40 17.34 -10.84
CA PRO A 286 -0.90 18.66 -10.44
C PRO A 286 0.23 19.60 -10.01
N LEU A 287 -0.07 20.89 -9.88
CA LEU A 287 0.91 21.88 -9.44
C LEU A 287 1.51 21.50 -8.08
N ALA A 288 2.81 21.77 -7.93
CA ALA A 288 3.62 21.56 -6.73
C ALA A 288 3.83 20.09 -6.28
N LEU A 289 3.39 19.11 -7.07
CA LEU A 289 3.48 17.68 -6.74
C LEU A 289 4.56 16.92 -7.53
N ASP A 290 5.49 17.63 -8.19
CA ASP A 290 6.57 17.01 -8.98
C ASP A 290 7.47 16.08 -8.16
N TRP A 291 7.84 16.51 -6.95
CA TRP A 291 8.69 15.74 -6.05
C TRP A 291 8.00 14.44 -5.60
N SER A 292 6.71 14.53 -5.27
CA SER A 292 5.91 13.42 -4.77
C SER A 292 5.59 12.43 -5.91
N ALA A 293 5.37 12.93 -7.12
CA ALA A 293 5.18 12.12 -8.32
C ALA A 293 6.35 11.16 -8.54
N LYS A 294 7.57 11.67 -8.44
CA LYS A 294 8.79 10.88 -8.62
C LYS A 294 8.91 9.77 -7.58
N ILE A 295 8.83 10.15 -6.30
CA ILE A 295 9.06 9.24 -5.16
C ILE A 295 7.97 8.17 -5.07
N TYR A 296 6.70 8.55 -5.25
CA TYR A 296 5.58 7.64 -5.01
C TYR A 296 5.20 6.77 -6.22
N TYR A 297 5.58 7.15 -7.44
CA TYR A 297 5.13 6.43 -8.65
C TYR A 297 6.20 6.27 -9.74
N GLU A 298 7.00 7.28 -10.07
CA GLU A 298 8.05 7.11 -11.11
C GLU A 298 9.08 6.04 -10.71
N GLU A 299 9.68 6.15 -9.52
CA GLU A 299 10.69 5.20 -9.07
C GLU A 299 10.10 3.79 -8.86
N PRO A 300 8.93 3.63 -8.20
CA PRO A 300 8.31 2.31 -8.03
C PRO A 300 7.98 1.58 -9.33
N THR A 301 7.54 2.28 -10.38
CA THR A 301 7.23 1.63 -11.67
C THR A 301 8.42 0.89 -12.28
N LYS A 302 9.64 1.40 -12.09
CA LYS A 302 10.87 0.77 -12.58
C LYS A 302 11.09 -0.60 -11.91
N GLU A 303 10.85 -0.69 -10.61
CA GLU A 303 10.96 -1.94 -9.85
C GLU A 303 9.83 -2.93 -10.15
N MET A 304 8.72 -2.44 -10.69
CA MET A 304 7.54 -3.21 -11.06
C MET A 304 7.57 -3.71 -12.52
N ASN A 305 8.64 -3.47 -13.28
CA ASN A 305 8.72 -3.78 -14.71
C ASN A 305 7.59 -3.10 -15.50
N LEU A 306 7.28 -1.85 -15.15
CA LEU A 306 6.33 -0.99 -15.83
C LEU A 306 7.06 0.13 -16.57
N ARG A 307 6.41 0.68 -17.58
CA ARG A 307 6.86 1.89 -18.28
C ARG A 307 6.15 3.10 -17.69
N TYR A 308 6.82 4.24 -17.64
CA TYR A 308 6.28 5.44 -16.99
C TYR A 308 6.40 6.67 -17.87
N LEU A 309 5.32 7.45 -17.91
CA LEU A 309 5.26 8.76 -18.54
C LEU A 309 4.63 9.75 -17.57
N GLN A 310 5.09 11.00 -17.61
CA GLN A 310 4.53 12.08 -16.83
C GLN A 310 3.98 13.18 -17.73
N TYR A 311 2.85 13.76 -17.31
CA TYR A 311 2.29 14.98 -17.88
C TYR A 311 2.15 16.04 -16.79
N LYS A 312 3.02 17.03 -16.81
CA LYS A 312 2.99 18.15 -15.85
C LYS A 312 2.04 19.22 -16.35
N ILE A 313 1.05 19.54 -15.52
CA ILE A 313 0.05 20.54 -15.88
C ILE A 313 0.65 21.95 -15.80
N LYS A 314 0.11 22.87 -16.58
CA LYS A 314 0.33 24.31 -16.39
C LYS A 314 -0.69 24.88 -15.41
N LYS A 315 -0.45 26.11 -14.96
CA LYS A 315 -1.39 26.82 -14.08
C LYS A 315 -2.78 26.96 -14.71
N GLU A 316 -2.87 27.14 -16.03
CA GLU A 316 -4.14 27.27 -16.75
C GLU A 316 -4.97 25.97 -16.77
N GLU A 317 -4.33 24.83 -16.53
CA GLU A 317 -4.98 23.51 -16.45
C GLU A 317 -5.41 23.16 -15.02
N SER A 318 -5.06 23.99 -14.03
CA SER A 318 -5.41 23.78 -12.63
C SER A 318 -6.67 24.58 -12.27
N SER A 319 -7.59 23.98 -11.52
CA SER A 319 -8.76 24.70 -10.98
C SER A 319 -8.37 25.85 -10.04
N LEU A 320 -7.12 25.90 -9.57
CA LEU A 320 -6.61 26.98 -8.75
C LEU A 320 -6.55 28.32 -9.51
N ILE A 321 -6.48 28.32 -10.85
CA ILE A 321 -6.42 29.54 -11.65
C ILE A 321 -7.67 30.42 -11.51
N GLY A 322 -8.82 29.81 -11.17
CA GLY A 322 -10.06 30.53 -10.88
C GLY A 322 -10.18 31.01 -9.42
N ARG A 323 -9.22 30.64 -8.55
CA ARG A 323 -9.26 30.94 -7.11
C ARG A 323 -8.19 31.94 -6.67
N TYR A 324 -7.09 32.02 -7.39
CA TYR A 324 -5.94 32.86 -7.05
C TYR A 324 -5.53 33.73 -8.24
N SER A 325 -5.00 34.91 -7.96
CA SER A 325 -4.44 35.78 -9.00
C SER A 325 -3.24 35.11 -9.68
N PRO A 326 -2.94 35.42 -10.96
CA PRO A 326 -1.86 34.76 -11.71
C PRO A 326 -0.46 34.86 -11.08
N ASP A 327 -0.20 35.89 -10.27
CA ASP A 327 1.07 36.16 -9.59
C ASP A 327 1.05 35.76 -8.10
N HIS A 328 -0.04 35.13 -7.64
CA HIS A 328 -0.18 34.70 -6.25
C HIS A 328 0.91 33.69 -5.85
N VAL A 329 1.30 33.72 -4.58
CA VAL A 329 2.32 32.80 -4.00
C VAL A 329 2.01 31.32 -4.16
N VAL A 330 0.75 30.97 -4.44
CA VAL A 330 0.30 29.62 -4.79
C VAL A 330 0.93 29.12 -6.10
N PHE A 331 1.22 30.01 -7.04
CA PHE A 331 1.85 29.65 -8.30
C PHE A 331 3.36 29.90 -8.30
N THR A 332 3.82 30.93 -7.60
CA THR A 332 5.22 31.37 -7.66
C THR A 332 6.10 30.70 -6.61
N THR A 333 5.58 30.44 -5.41
CA THR A 333 6.36 29.91 -4.29
C THR A 333 5.56 28.86 -3.49
N PRO A 334 5.15 27.74 -4.10
CA PRO A 334 4.32 26.74 -3.43
C PRO A 334 4.98 26.09 -2.19
N TRP A 335 6.29 26.19 -2.05
CA TRP A 335 7.07 25.61 -0.94
C TRP A 335 7.05 26.46 0.34
N SER A 336 6.51 27.69 0.30
CA SER A 336 6.44 28.57 1.47
C SER A 336 5.34 28.16 2.46
N PHE A 337 4.39 27.35 2.02
CA PHE A 337 3.26 26.90 2.82
C PHE A 337 3.67 25.82 3.82
N LYS A 338 3.10 25.89 5.02
CA LYS A 338 3.18 24.78 5.98
C LYS A 338 2.44 23.56 5.42
N TRP A 339 2.82 22.36 5.88
CA TRP A 339 2.32 21.10 5.32
C TRP A 339 0.78 21.00 5.24
N ASP A 340 0.04 21.40 6.27
CA ASP A 340 -1.43 21.32 6.26
C ASP A 340 -2.06 22.24 5.21
N GLU A 341 -1.52 23.44 5.05
CA GLU A 341 -1.98 24.40 4.04
C GLU A 341 -1.60 23.93 2.63
N PHE A 342 -0.36 23.45 2.45
CA PHE A 342 0.09 22.84 1.20
C PHE A 342 -0.82 21.68 0.78
N ARG A 343 -1.11 20.76 1.72
CA ARG A 343 -2.00 19.61 1.50
C ARG A 343 -3.40 20.07 1.12
N SER A 344 -3.94 21.07 1.84
CA SER A 344 -5.25 21.64 1.54
C SER A 344 -5.30 22.21 0.13
N ILE A 345 -4.34 23.03 -0.27
CA ILE A 345 -4.33 23.71 -1.57
C ILE A 345 -4.09 22.71 -2.72
N TYR A 346 -2.97 21.99 -2.71
CA TYR A 346 -2.51 21.24 -3.89
C TYR A 346 -3.02 19.80 -3.94
N MET A 347 -3.35 19.19 -2.79
CA MET A 347 -3.78 17.78 -2.75
C MET A 347 -5.30 17.61 -2.58
N GLN A 348 -5.97 18.54 -1.91
CA GLN A 348 -7.41 18.46 -1.62
C GLN A 348 -8.26 19.40 -2.49
N ASN A 349 -7.76 20.58 -2.85
CA ASN A 349 -8.54 21.64 -3.49
C ASN A 349 -8.14 21.98 -4.93
N GLN A 350 -7.41 21.08 -5.59
CA GLN A 350 -6.96 21.23 -6.96
C GLN A 350 -7.51 20.09 -7.84
N ASN A 351 -8.24 20.46 -8.88
CA ASN A 351 -8.69 19.59 -9.97
C ASN A 351 -8.01 20.01 -11.28
N VAL A 352 -8.07 19.15 -12.29
CA VAL A 352 -7.30 19.28 -13.53
C VAL A 352 -8.21 19.29 -14.75
N THR A 353 -8.09 20.33 -15.57
CA THR A 353 -8.62 20.41 -16.92
C THR A 353 -7.46 20.23 -17.90
N VAL A 354 -7.34 19.06 -18.52
CA VAL A 354 -6.18 18.76 -19.38
C VAL A 354 -6.28 19.48 -20.73
N ASP A 355 -5.22 20.17 -21.13
CA ASP A 355 -5.07 20.69 -22.50
C ASP A 355 -4.80 19.52 -23.45
N LEU A 356 -5.81 19.16 -24.23
CA LEU A 356 -5.77 18.04 -25.16
C LEU A 356 -4.66 18.13 -26.20
N ARG A 357 -4.28 19.34 -26.65
CA ARG A 357 -3.21 19.53 -27.65
C ARG A 357 -1.86 19.21 -27.06
N ARG A 358 -1.63 19.59 -25.80
CA ARG A 358 -0.40 19.31 -25.07
C ARG A 358 -0.32 17.89 -24.53
N PHE A 359 -1.46 17.30 -24.18
CA PHE A 359 -1.52 15.94 -23.66
C PHE A 359 -1.41 14.87 -24.76
N ARG A 360 -1.94 15.15 -25.96
CA ARG A 360 -1.92 14.21 -27.10
C ARG A 360 -0.53 13.57 -27.37
N PRO A 361 0.59 14.32 -27.42
CA PRO A 361 1.91 13.72 -27.58
C PRO A 361 2.27 12.67 -26.52
N THR A 362 1.80 12.84 -25.27
CA THR A 362 2.02 11.86 -24.19
C THR A 362 1.33 10.54 -24.49
N LEU A 363 0.08 10.58 -24.98
CA LEU A 363 -0.67 9.38 -25.35
C LEU A 363 -0.14 8.72 -26.63
N VAL A 364 0.38 9.51 -27.57
CA VAL A 364 1.11 8.96 -28.72
C VAL A 364 2.38 8.24 -28.25
N LYS A 365 3.13 8.86 -27.32
CA LYS A 365 4.33 8.22 -26.76
C LYS A 365 4.01 6.92 -26.02
N ALA A 366 2.87 6.85 -25.34
CA ALA A 366 2.41 5.61 -24.72
C ALA A 366 2.13 4.49 -25.75
N LEU A 367 1.61 4.81 -26.95
CA LEU A 367 1.46 3.83 -28.03
C LEU A 367 2.82 3.33 -28.52
N GLU A 368 3.78 4.23 -28.74
CA GLU A 368 5.14 3.88 -29.16
C GLU A 368 5.79 2.88 -28.20
N LEU A 369 5.61 3.09 -26.89
CA LEU A 369 6.15 2.19 -25.86
C LEU A 369 5.53 0.78 -25.88
N LEU A 370 4.38 0.58 -26.53
CA LEU A 370 3.77 -0.74 -26.74
C LEU A 370 4.21 -1.40 -28.06
N HIS A 371 4.93 -0.69 -28.93
CA HIS A 371 5.56 -1.27 -30.12
C HIS A 371 6.91 -1.95 -29.77
N ASP A 372 7.60 -1.42 -28.75
CA ASP A 372 8.85 -1.95 -28.19
C ASP A 372 8.65 -3.25 -27.40
#